data_AF-A0A2V9JID5-F1
#
_entry.id   AF-A0A2V9JID5-F1
#
_cell.length_a   1.000
_cell.length_b   1.000
_cell.length_c   1.000
_cell.angle_alpha   90.00
_cell.angle_beta   90.00
_cell.angle_gamma   90.00
#
_symmetry.space_group_name_H-M   'P 1'
#
loop_
_entity.id
_entity.type
_entity.pdbx_description
1 polymer ?
#
loop_
_entity_poly.entity_id
_entity_poly.type
_entity_poly.pdbx_seq_one_letter_code
_entity_poly.pdbx_strand_id
1 'polypeptide(L)' 'GRPPRRSPQGDTTGSLARGKPKPEIDPDQAYRSNCSRCHAMPRRLPDREMATIMRHMRVRANLTAEEAEAILRYLTR' A
#
# COMPACT_ATOMS: atom_id res chain seq x y z
N GLY A 1 49.98 -11.97 30.93
CA GLY A 1 48.65 -11.36 30.71
C GLY A 1 48.76 -10.28 29.65
N ARG A 2 47.87 -10.27 28.66
CA ARG A 2 47.81 -9.29 27.56
C ARG A 2 46.44 -8.58 27.65
N PRO A 3 46.37 -7.23 27.54
CA PRO A 3 45.11 -6.51 27.71
C PRO A 3 44.19 -6.70 26.49
N PRO A 4 42.87 -6.50 26.64
CA PRO A 4 41.92 -6.64 25.54
C PRO A 4 42.00 -5.45 24.58
N ARG A 5 42.04 -5.72 23.26
CA ARG A 5 41.79 -4.69 22.25
C ARG A 5 40.27 -4.45 22.18
N ARG A 6 39.85 -3.25 22.58
CA ARG A 6 38.51 -2.71 22.32
C ARG A 6 38.47 -2.17 20.89
N SER A 7 37.55 -2.65 20.06
CA SER A 7 37.21 -2.04 18.79
C SER A 7 36.03 -1.09 19.01
N PRO A 8 36.11 0.19 18.60
CA PRO A 8 34.93 0.99 18.30
C PRO A 8 34.70 1.01 16.78
N GLN A 9 33.45 1.25 16.38
CA GLN A 9 32.97 1.81 15.10
C GLN A 9 31.96 0.92 14.38
N GLY A 10 30.77 1.48 14.14
CA GLY A 10 30.08 1.21 12.88
C GLY A 10 28.57 1.17 12.90
N ASP A 11 27.90 1.92 13.78
CA ASP A 11 26.46 2.17 13.75
C ASP A 11 26.09 3.00 12.50
N THR A 12 25.98 2.30 11.36
CA THR A 12 25.47 2.85 10.11
C THR A 12 23.95 2.83 10.12
N THR A 13 23.36 3.71 10.94
CA THR A 13 21.97 4.15 10.70
C THR A 13 21.94 5.00 9.42
N GLY A 14 21.93 4.30 8.28
CA GLY A 14 21.62 4.87 6.98
C GLY A 14 20.17 5.29 6.94
N SER A 15 19.89 6.54 7.34
CA SER A 15 18.60 7.19 7.19
C SER A 15 18.35 7.39 5.69
N LEU A 16 17.70 6.42 5.06
CA LEU A 16 17.21 6.53 3.69
C LEU A 16 16.30 7.74 3.62
N ALA A 17 16.73 8.74 2.86
CA ALA A 17 16.00 9.97 2.58
C ALA A 17 14.53 9.65 2.27
N ARG A 18 13.64 10.04 3.18
CA ARG A 18 12.20 9.92 3.01
C ARG A 18 11.81 10.84 1.85
N GLY A 19 11.59 10.24 0.68
CA GLY A 19 11.08 10.95 -0.49
C GLY A 19 9.83 11.75 -0.11
N LYS A 20 9.64 12.89 -0.80
CA LYS A 20 8.49 13.78 -0.57
C LYS A 20 7.21 12.94 -0.54
N PRO A 21 6.29 13.16 0.44
CA PRO A 21 5.04 12.43 0.47
C PRO A 21 4.33 12.67 -0.86
N LYS A 22 4.07 11.57 -1.59
CA LYS A 22 3.22 11.64 -2.78
C LYS A 22 1.85 12.17 -2.33
N PRO A 23 1.17 12.96 -3.18
CA PRO A 23 -0.20 13.36 -2.88
C PRO A 23 -1.02 12.10 -2.57
N GLU A 24 -1.59 12.05 -1.36
CA GLU A 24 -2.41 10.93 -0.90
C GLU A 24 -3.66 10.85 -1.78
N ILE A 25 -3.90 9.69 -2.39
CA ILE A 25 -5.10 9.47 -3.20
C ILE A 25 -6.31 9.39 -2.28
N ASP A 26 -7.31 10.23 -2.54
CA ASP A 26 -8.58 10.18 -1.82
C ASP A 26 -9.31 8.85 -2.12
N PRO A 27 -9.56 8.01 -1.11
CA PRO A 27 -10.08 6.66 -1.30
C PRO A 27 -11.53 6.64 -1.82
N ASP A 28 -12.35 7.58 -1.38
CA ASP A 28 -13.74 7.75 -1.81
C ASP A 28 -13.81 8.15 -3.29
N GLN A 29 -13.00 9.14 -3.69
CA GLN A 29 -12.88 9.57 -5.08
C GLN A 29 -12.34 8.44 -5.95
N ALA A 30 -11.30 7.73 -5.52
CA ALA A 30 -10.73 6.62 -6.26
C ALA A 30 -11.75 5.50 -6.48
N TYR A 31 -12.54 5.16 -5.46
CA TYR A 31 -13.61 4.17 -5.58
C TYR A 31 -14.69 4.63 -6.57
N ARG A 32 -15.19 5.87 -6.46
CA ARG A 32 -16.23 6.40 -7.37
C ARG A 32 -15.75 6.49 -8.82
N SER A 33 -14.47 6.82 -9.01
CA SER A 33 -13.89 7.02 -10.35
C SER A 33 -13.56 5.70 -11.06
N ASN A 34 -13.27 4.64 -10.31
CA ASN A 34 -12.75 3.40 -10.88
C ASN A 34 -13.68 2.20 -10.70
N CYS A 35 -14.43 2.13 -9.60
CA CYS A 35 -15.39 1.07 -9.34
C CYS A 35 -16.76 1.42 -9.97
N SER A 36 -17.65 0.44 -10.09
CA SER A 36 -18.98 0.57 -10.75
C SER A 36 -19.00 0.87 -12.25
N ARG A 37 -17.86 1.19 -12.88
CA ARG A 37 -17.74 1.41 -14.33
C ARG A 37 -18.19 0.22 -15.18
N CYS A 38 -17.94 -1.00 -14.69
CA CYS A 38 -18.23 -2.23 -15.43
C CYS A 38 -19.34 -3.08 -14.78
N HIS A 39 -19.43 -3.07 -13.45
CA HIS A 39 -20.44 -3.81 -12.69
C HIS A 39 -20.58 -3.24 -11.27
N ALA A 40 -21.74 -3.46 -10.65
CA ALA A 40 -21.92 -3.19 -9.23
C ALA A 40 -21.09 -4.15 -8.38
N MET A 41 -20.74 -3.73 -7.16
CA MET A 41 -20.09 -4.60 -6.20
C MET A 41 -21.11 -5.65 -5.71
N PRO A 42 -20.87 -6.97 -5.89
CA PRO A 42 -21.93 -7.96 -5.64
C PRO A 42 -22.33 -8.08 -4.16
N ARG A 43 -21.34 -8.09 -3.26
CA ARG A 43 -21.50 -8.11 -1.81
C ARG A 43 -20.19 -7.72 -1.14
N ARG A 44 -20.24 -7.30 0.12
CA ARG A 44 -19.04 -7.14 0.93
C ARG A 44 -18.51 -8.52 1.31
N LEU A 45 -17.22 -8.74 1.09
CA LEU A 45 -16.50 -9.97 1.45
C LEU A 45 -15.52 -9.68 2.59
N PRO A 46 -15.01 -10.70 3.29
CA PRO A 46 -13.97 -10.54 4.30
C PRO A 46 -12.75 -9.80 3.74
N ASP A 47 -12.07 -9.01 4.57
CA ASP A 47 -10.97 -8.13 4.14
C ASP A 47 -9.85 -8.87 3.38
N ARG A 48 -9.56 -10.13 3.78
CA ARG A 48 -8.56 -10.97 3.09
C ARG A 48 -8.98 -11.35 1.67
N GLU A 49 -10.27 -11.64 1.47
CA GLU A 49 -10.82 -11.90 0.14
C GLU A 49 -10.85 -10.61 -0.68
N MET A 50 -11.22 -9.49 -0.06
CA MET A 50 -11.20 -8.17 -0.69
C MET A 50 -9.81 -7.78 -1.19
N ALA A 51 -8.76 -8.05 -0.41
CA ALA A 51 -7.38 -7.82 -0.85
C ALA A 51 -7.01 -8.66 -2.08
N THR A 52 -7.48 -9.91 -2.15
CA THR A 52 -7.27 -10.79 -3.31
C THR A 52 -8.01 -10.26 -4.53
N ILE A 53 -9.26 -9.87 -4.37
CA ILE A 53 -10.07 -9.26 -5.44
C ILE A 53 -9.41 -7.98 -5.94
N MET A 54 -8.94 -7.11 -5.05
CA MET A 54 -8.26 -5.87 -5.43
C MET A 54 -6.96 -6.11 -6.20
N ARG A 55 -6.21 -7.18 -5.91
CA ARG A 55 -5.05 -7.58 -6.74
C ARG A 55 -5.46 -7.91 -8.18
N HIS A 56 -6.57 -8.61 -8.37
CA HIS A 56 -7.10 -8.89 -9.71
C HIS A 56 -7.67 -7.64 -10.37
N MET A 57 -8.41 -6.81 -9.61
CA MET A 57 -9.01 -5.58 -10.13
C MET A 57 -7.97 -4.54 -10.50
N ARG A 58 -6.81 -4.49 -9.83
CA ARG A 58 -5.71 -3.62 -10.24
C ARG A 58 -5.33 -3.83 -11.71
N VAL A 59 -5.27 -5.09 -12.15
CA VAL A 59 -4.97 -5.41 -13.56
C VAL A 59 -6.20 -5.20 -14.43
N ARG A 60 -7.37 -5.73 -14.03
CA ARG A 60 -8.59 -5.73 -14.87
C ARG A 60 -9.20 -4.34 -15.07
N ALA A 61 -9.12 -3.47 -14.07
CA ALA A 61 -9.61 -2.10 -14.11
C ALA A 61 -8.49 -1.09 -14.40
N ASN A 62 -7.27 -1.57 -14.71
CA ASN A 62 -6.10 -0.75 -15.03
C ASN A 62 -5.80 0.32 -13.97
N LEU A 63 -5.74 -0.09 -12.70
CA LEU A 63 -5.46 0.78 -11.56
C LEU A 63 -3.95 0.84 -11.31
N THR A 64 -3.49 2.02 -10.89
CA THR A 64 -2.16 2.14 -10.29
C THR A 64 -2.09 1.38 -8.96
N ALA A 65 -0.88 1.14 -8.46
CA ALA A 65 -0.70 0.52 -7.15
C ALA A 65 -1.31 1.36 -6.02
N GLU A 66 -1.16 2.68 -6.11
CA GLU A 66 -1.63 3.66 -5.12
C GLU A 66 -3.16 3.72 -5.09
N GLU A 67 -3.83 3.74 -6.26
CA GLU A 67 -5.29 3.69 -6.33
C GLU A 67 -5.84 2.36 -5.79
N ALA A 68 -5.22 1.24 -6.15
CA ALA A 68 -5.66 -0.08 -5.67
C ALA A 68 -5.55 -0.18 -4.15
N GLU A 69 -4.51 0.41 -3.55
CA GLU A 69 -4.37 0.45 -2.09
C GLU A 69 -5.39 1.38 -1.44
N ALA A 70 -5.59 2.59 -1.99
CA ALA A 70 -6.59 3.53 -1.50
C ALA A 70 -8.01 2.94 -1.53
N ILE A 71 -8.36 2.27 -2.64
CA ILE A 71 -9.65 1.59 -2.79
C ILE A 71 -9.76 0.39 -1.84
N LEU A 72 -8.69 -0.38 -1.63
CA LEU A 72 -8.74 -1.47 -0.65
C LEU A 72 -9.03 -0.91 0.75
N ARG A 73 -8.36 0.17 1.15
CA ARG A 73 -8.63 0.85 2.43
C ARG A 73 -10.07 1.35 2.52
N TYR A 74 -10.65 1.87 1.44
CA TYR A 74 -12.06 2.24 1.40
C TYR A 74 -12.98 1.05 1.73
N LEU A 75 -12.69 -0.12 1.13
CA LEU A 75 -13.55 -1.30 1.20
C LEU A 75 -13.46 -2.07 2.53
N THR A 76 -12.34 -1.92 3.26
CA THR A 76 -12.07 -2.62 4.52
C THR A 76 -12.17 -1.71 5.75
N ARG A 77 -12.72 -0.50 5.61
CA ARG A 77 -13.12 0.37 6.73
C ARG A 77 -14.41 -0.14 7.37
#